data_AF-A0A7J4Q441-F1
#
_entry.id   AF-A0A7J4Q441-F1
#
_cell.length_a   1.000
_cell.length_b   1.000
_cell.length_c   1.000
_cell.angle_alpha   90.00
_cell.angle_beta   90.00
_cell.angle_gamma   90.00
#
_symmetry.space_group_name_H-M   'P 1'
#
loop_
_entity.id
_entity.type
_entity.pdbx_description
1 polymer ?
#
loop_
_entity_poly.entity_id
_entity_poly.type
_entity_poly.pdbx_seq_one_letter_code
_entity_poly.pdbx_strand_id
1 'polypeptide(L)'
;MAGSTLSEIATPEITELAPLIVLLPMIAFAVILFLGRVFNGNPTWKNTVKEGGIIALGVMGAVLVLSLLLIADFIGSVQAGHDSVFHWFTSGVWDGTSAGVSTDKFGFGLYVDHITVMLLFVAAFLCLLINVFSIGYMNTDPINDNRNHRFYAEFTLFCSGMLGMVLADSFLWLFIFWEIMGLCSYLLIGFYYERPSAAYAAKKAFLTTRVGDVFLMIGLVMLWDLFGSLDYTVVFDTANIEQVAEHSAGTLQWALGLMFIGAVGKSAQFPLHVWLPDAMEGPTPVSALIHAATMVNAGLYLVARMFPFFGAEALHGDLADLAYIIAVVGGITAVMAAAIAFVQMDLKKVLAYSTMSQLAYIFTGLGCALYLANTLDWHHNDKDHYIVIVAFGAALFHLFNHAMAKGMLFMASGSVIHEVHHAHHHLHHHDDHGDDHGDDHH
;
A
#
# COMPACT_ATOMS: atom_id res chain seq x y z
N MET A 1 41.58 28.14 -31.07
CA MET A 1 40.80 26.92 -31.32
C MET A 1 41.20 25.93 -30.24
N ALA A 2 40.39 25.81 -29.19
CA ALA A 2 39.44 24.70 -28.99
C ALA A 2 40.13 23.53 -28.27
N GLY A 3 39.66 22.99 -27.14
CA GLY A 3 38.47 23.29 -26.36
C GLY A 3 38.68 22.78 -24.93
N SER A 4 38.01 23.43 -23.99
CA SER A 4 37.85 22.95 -22.62
C SER A 4 37.18 21.58 -22.63
N THR A 5 37.84 20.57 -22.07
CA THR A 5 37.21 19.32 -21.66
C THR A 5 36.21 19.65 -20.56
N LEU A 6 34.96 19.86 -20.94
CA LEU A 6 33.84 19.75 -20.03
C LEU A 6 33.92 18.35 -19.44
N SER A 7 34.14 18.26 -18.13
CA SER A 7 33.85 17.05 -17.37
C SER A 7 32.40 16.69 -17.68
N GLU A 8 32.18 15.63 -18.44
CA GLU A 8 30.87 14.98 -18.52
C GLU A 8 30.49 14.67 -17.08
N ILE A 9 29.54 15.43 -16.55
CA ILE A 9 28.82 15.06 -15.34
C ILE A 9 28.15 13.75 -15.74
N ALA A 10 28.66 12.62 -15.24
CA ALA A 10 28.03 11.32 -15.44
C ALA A 10 26.56 11.49 -15.05
N THR A 11 25.66 11.28 -16.01
CA THR A 11 24.23 11.28 -15.73
C THR A 11 23.99 10.13 -14.75
N PRO A 12 23.40 10.38 -13.57
CA PRO A 12 23.17 9.31 -12.59
C PRO A 12 22.37 8.20 -13.26
N GLU A 13 22.75 6.95 -13.00
CA GLU A 13 21.97 5.80 -13.46
C GLU A 13 20.57 5.87 -12.84
N ILE A 14 19.55 5.42 -13.57
CA ILE A 14 18.13 5.53 -13.13
C ILE A 14 17.92 4.84 -11.78
N THR A 15 18.69 3.78 -11.51
CA THR A 15 18.75 3.04 -10.25
C THR A 15 19.21 3.89 -9.06
N GLU A 16 20.13 4.84 -9.25
CA GLU A 16 20.57 5.76 -8.20
C GLU A 16 19.49 6.76 -7.78
N LEU A 17 18.53 7.03 -8.67
CA LEU A 17 17.40 7.92 -8.41
C LEU A 17 16.22 7.22 -7.74
N ALA A 18 16.19 5.89 -7.72
CA ALA A 18 15.07 5.12 -7.18
C ALA A 18 14.77 5.40 -5.69
N PRO A 19 15.74 5.69 -4.79
CA PRO A 19 15.42 6.10 -3.41
C PRO A 19 14.59 7.38 -3.34
N LEU A 20 14.66 8.26 -4.34
CA LEU A 20 13.88 9.49 -4.38
C LEU A 20 12.38 9.22 -4.52
N ILE A 21 11.96 8.07 -5.06
CA ILE A 21 10.56 7.65 -5.11
C ILE A 21 9.95 7.62 -3.71
N VAL A 22 10.73 7.21 -2.70
CA VAL A 22 10.31 7.10 -1.30
C VAL A 22 10.58 8.40 -0.54
N LEU A 23 11.75 9.02 -0.77
CA LEU A 23 12.19 10.19 -0.02
C LEU A 23 11.46 11.47 -0.40
N LEU A 24 11.07 11.66 -1.66
CA LEU A 24 10.39 12.89 -2.09
C LEU A 24 9.07 13.11 -1.34
N PRO A 25 8.15 12.13 -1.21
CA PRO A 25 6.96 12.32 -0.39
C PRO A 25 7.24 12.47 1.11
N MET A 26 8.31 11.86 1.66
CA MET A 26 8.70 12.09 3.06
C MET A 26 9.17 13.53 3.31
N ILE A 27 9.96 14.08 2.38
CA ILE A 27 10.41 15.48 2.45
C ILE A 27 9.20 16.40 2.27
N ALA A 28 8.29 16.08 1.34
CA ALA A 28 7.05 16.82 1.13
C ALA A 28 6.18 16.87 2.39
N PHE A 29 6.07 15.77 3.13
CA PHE A 29 5.39 15.73 4.43
C PHE A 29 5.94 16.78 5.39
N ALA A 30 7.25 16.81 5.61
CA ALA A 30 7.89 17.76 6.52
C ALA A 30 7.72 19.22 6.04
N VAL A 31 7.88 19.46 4.74
CA VAL A 31 7.74 20.79 4.13
C VAL A 31 6.31 21.30 4.23
N ILE A 32 5.31 20.49 3.85
CA ILE A 32 3.89 20.88 3.90
C ILE A 32 3.47 21.16 5.34
N LEU A 33 3.90 20.33 6.30
CA LEU A 33 3.56 20.51 7.71
C LEU A 33 4.18 21.79 8.29
N PHE A 34 5.46 22.06 7.98
CA PHE A 34 6.14 23.26 8.42
C PHE A 34 5.54 24.53 7.80
N LEU A 35 5.39 24.57 6.48
CA LEU A 35 4.80 25.71 5.76
C LEU A 35 3.34 25.92 6.16
N GLY A 36 2.58 24.84 6.37
CA GLY A 36 1.21 24.89 6.87
C GLY A 36 1.11 25.55 8.23
N ARG A 37 2.06 25.30 9.14
CA ARG A 37 2.11 25.95 10.46
C ARG A 37 2.50 27.43 10.37
N VAL A 38 3.43 27.78 9.48
CA VAL A 38 3.95 29.16 9.35
C VAL A 38 2.97 30.07 8.60
N PHE A 39 2.33 29.57 7.53
CA PHE A 39 1.49 30.35 6.62
C PHE A 39 -0.01 30.08 6.79
N ASN A 40 -0.42 29.46 7.90
CA ASN A 40 -1.83 29.17 8.14
C ASN A 40 -2.67 30.45 8.11
N GLY A 41 -3.83 30.42 7.44
CA GLY A 41 -4.68 31.60 7.27
C GLY A 41 -4.21 32.61 6.21
N ASN A 42 -3.04 32.43 5.59
CA ASN A 42 -2.59 33.32 4.52
C ASN A 42 -3.40 33.07 3.22
N PRO A 43 -3.94 34.10 2.56
CA PRO A 43 -4.70 33.94 1.31
C PRO A 43 -3.93 33.23 0.19
N THR A 44 -2.61 33.42 0.10
CA THR A 44 -1.78 32.76 -0.93
C THR A 44 -1.63 31.26 -0.65
N TRP A 45 -1.39 30.89 0.60
CA TRP A 45 -1.31 29.49 1.04
C TRP A 45 -2.63 28.75 0.79
N LYS A 46 -3.75 29.37 1.18
CA LYS A 46 -5.08 28.81 1.00
C LYS A 46 -5.50 28.73 -0.49
N ASN A 47 -5.43 29.84 -1.22
CA ASN A 47 -6.04 29.90 -2.55
C ASN A 47 -5.12 29.42 -3.67
N THR A 48 -3.81 29.72 -3.59
CA THR A 48 -2.85 29.40 -4.65
C THR A 48 -2.22 28.02 -4.44
N VAL A 49 -1.69 27.77 -3.24
CA VAL A 49 -1.00 26.51 -2.92
C VAL A 49 -1.98 25.41 -2.46
N LYS A 50 -3.26 25.77 -2.27
CA LYS A 50 -4.33 24.85 -1.83
C LYS A 50 -3.93 24.12 -0.54
N GLU A 51 -3.36 24.87 0.39
CA GLU A 51 -2.84 24.42 1.67
C GLU A 51 -1.84 23.24 1.56
N GLY A 52 -1.02 23.24 0.51
CA GLY A 52 0.00 22.19 0.28
C GLY A 52 -0.39 21.14 -0.76
N GLY A 53 -1.64 21.14 -1.24
CA GLY A 53 -2.09 20.22 -2.27
C GLY A 53 -1.29 20.32 -3.57
N ILE A 54 -0.90 21.54 -4.00
CA ILE A 54 -0.10 21.72 -5.22
C ILE A 54 1.33 21.21 -5.05
N ILE A 55 1.90 21.31 -3.84
CA ILE A 55 3.22 20.75 -3.52
C ILE A 55 3.15 19.22 -3.59
N ALA A 56 2.14 18.63 -2.95
CA ALA A 56 1.89 17.20 -3.00
C ALA A 56 1.70 16.71 -4.46
N LEU A 57 1.00 17.47 -5.29
CA LEU A 57 0.78 17.13 -6.70
C LEU A 57 2.08 17.11 -7.50
N GLY A 58 2.92 18.14 -7.34
CA GLY A 58 4.22 18.19 -8.01
C GLY A 58 5.13 17.02 -7.61
N VAL A 59 5.13 16.68 -6.31
CA VAL A 59 5.89 15.56 -5.77
C VAL A 59 5.35 14.22 -6.27
N MET A 60 4.03 14.01 -6.25
CA MET A 60 3.45 12.77 -6.76
C MET A 60 3.62 12.61 -8.27
N GLY A 61 3.63 13.71 -9.02
CA GLY A 61 3.95 13.71 -10.45
C GLY A 61 5.39 13.29 -10.71
N ALA A 62 6.34 13.83 -9.94
CA ALA A 62 7.74 13.43 -10.02
C ALA A 62 7.93 11.95 -9.65
N VAL A 63 7.27 11.48 -8.59
CA VAL A 63 7.27 10.06 -8.19
C VAL A 63 6.76 9.15 -9.30
N LEU A 64 5.64 9.49 -9.96
CA LEU A 64 5.15 8.69 -11.08
C LEU A 64 6.16 8.63 -12.23
N VAL A 65 6.79 9.76 -12.58
CA VAL A 65 7.82 9.79 -13.62
C VAL A 65 9.01 8.92 -13.24
N LEU A 66 9.53 9.05 -12.01
CA LEU A 66 10.64 8.22 -11.53
C LEU A 66 10.28 6.72 -11.51
N SER A 67 9.07 6.37 -11.06
CA SER A 67 8.58 4.99 -11.11
C SER A 67 8.51 4.47 -12.55
N LEU A 68 8.00 5.26 -13.50
CA LEU A 68 7.94 4.85 -14.91
C LEU A 68 9.34 4.68 -15.53
N LEU A 69 10.30 5.53 -15.17
CA LEU A 69 11.69 5.39 -15.60
C LEU A 69 12.32 4.11 -15.04
N LEU A 70 12.12 3.83 -13.75
CA LEU A 70 12.60 2.59 -13.12
C LEU A 70 11.99 1.34 -13.76
N ILE A 71 10.69 1.40 -14.08
CA ILE A 71 9.98 0.30 -14.76
C ILE A 71 10.50 0.11 -16.19
N ALA A 72 10.74 1.21 -16.92
CA ALA A 72 11.27 1.15 -18.28
C ALA A 72 12.69 0.56 -18.31
N ASP A 73 13.52 0.94 -17.33
CA ASP A 73 14.87 0.40 -17.14
C ASP A 73 14.84 -1.11 -16.86
N PHE A 74 13.99 -1.55 -15.92
CA PHE A 74 13.79 -2.97 -15.61
C PHE A 74 13.28 -3.78 -16.82
N ILE A 75 12.31 -3.27 -17.58
CA ILE A 75 11.82 -3.97 -18.78
C ILE A 75 12.93 -4.03 -19.86
N GLY A 76 13.71 -2.95 -19.98
CA GLY A 76 14.84 -2.87 -20.91
C GLY A 76 15.96 -3.86 -20.55
N SER A 77 16.28 -4.02 -19.27
CA SER A 77 17.30 -4.97 -18.80
C SER A 77 16.89 -6.42 -19.08
N VAL A 78 15.62 -6.75 -18.82
CA VAL A 78 15.04 -8.07 -19.10
C VAL A 78 15.07 -8.36 -20.62
N GLN A 79 14.70 -7.39 -21.46
CA GLN A 79 14.70 -7.56 -22.92
C GLN A 79 16.11 -7.64 -23.53
N ALA A 80 17.10 -6.97 -22.94
CA ALA A 80 18.49 -6.99 -23.40
C ALA A 80 19.19 -8.34 -23.16
N GLY A 81 18.54 -9.30 -22.48
CA GLY A 81 19.11 -10.61 -22.20
C GLY A 81 20.34 -10.56 -21.28
N HIS A 82 20.51 -9.45 -20.54
CA HIS A 82 21.52 -9.36 -19.48
C HIS A 82 21.15 -10.22 -18.27
N ASP A 83 19.92 -10.73 -18.23
CA ASP A 83 19.50 -11.78 -17.32
C ASP A 83 19.69 -13.15 -18.00
N SER A 84 20.87 -13.76 -17.78
CA SER A 84 20.84 -15.20 -17.58
C SER A 84 19.91 -15.44 -16.41
N VAL A 85 18.75 -16.04 -16.70
CA VAL A 85 17.81 -16.70 -15.78
C VAL A 85 18.46 -16.90 -14.40
N PHE A 86 18.03 -16.14 -13.37
CA PHE A 86 18.53 -16.13 -11.99
C PHE A 86 19.77 -15.27 -11.63
N HIS A 87 19.80 -13.98 -11.98
CA HIS A 87 20.52 -13.01 -11.14
C HIS A 87 19.57 -12.00 -10.52
N TRP A 88 19.31 -12.22 -9.24
CA TRP A 88 18.17 -11.71 -8.49
C TRP A 88 18.50 -10.44 -7.68
N PHE A 89 19.53 -9.64 -8.01
CA PHE A 89 19.77 -8.34 -7.33
C PHE A 89 20.90 -7.46 -7.95
N THR A 90 20.74 -6.14 -7.85
CA THR A 90 21.82 -5.17 -7.60
C THR A 90 21.41 -4.30 -6.41
N SER A 91 21.92 -4.58 -5.21
CA SER A 91 21.68 -3.76 -4.03
C SER A 91 22.79 -2.72 -3.92
N GLY A 92 22.44 -1.45 -4.13
CA GLY A 92 23.32 -0.34 -3.80
C GLY A 92 23.19 -0.01 -2.32
N VAL A 93 24.05 -0.57 -1.47
CA VAL A 93 24.19 -0.11 -0.09
C VAL A 93 24.93 1.23 -0.12
N TRP A 94 24.32 2.29 0.40
CA TRP A 94 25.03 3.55 0.64
C TRP A 94 26.08 3.33 1.74
N ASP A 95 27.33 3.12 1.33
CA ASP A 95 28.44 2.79 2.23
C ASP A 95 29.07 4.07 2.81
N GLY A 96 28.62 4.45 4.01
CA GLY A 96 29.09 5.64 4.72
C GLY A 96 30.39 5.44 5.52
N THR A 97 30.99 4.25 5.58
CA THR A 97 32.14 4.02 6.47
C THR A 97 33.13 2.98 5.93
N SER A 98 34.16 3.48 5.25
CA SER A 98 35.45 2.80 5.15
C SER A 98 36.16 2.80 6.52
N ALA A 99 35.82 1.87 7.43
CA ALA A 99 36.70 1.44 8.53
C ALA A 99 36.07 0.27 9.30
N GLY A 100 36.85 -0.78 9.52
CA GLY A 100 36.42 -2.06 10.06
C GLY A 100 35.82 -1.99 11.47
N VAL A 101 34.55 -2.40 11.55
CA VAL A 101 33.92 -3.12 12.66
C VAL A 101 32.91 -4.05 11.99
N SER A 102 32.86 -5.34 12.35
CA SER A 102 31.77 -6.24 11.95
C SER A 102 30.52 -5.90 12.75
N THR A 103 29.92 -4.77 12.45
CA THR A 103 28.55 -4.42 12.83
C THR A 103 27.62 -5.04 11.79
N ASP A 104 26.59 -5.77 12.22
CA ASP A 104 25.47 -6.14 11.36
C ASP A 104 24.98 -4.86 10.67
N LYS A 105 25.20 -4.79 9.34
CA LYS A 105 25.00 -3.58 8.57
C LYS A 105 23.51 -3.43 8.29
N PHE A 106 22.82 -2.58 9.05
CA PHE A 106 21.46 -2.13 8.68
C PHE A 106 21.55 -1.15 7.51
N GLY A 107 21.73 -1.67 6.29
CA GLY A 107 21.65 -0.90 5.05
C GLY A 107 20.20 -0.72 4.61
N PHE A 108 19.90 0.35 3.88
CA PHE A 108 18.66 0.48 3.10
C PHE A 108 19.00 0.24 1.63
N GLY A 109 18.39 -0.77 1.03
CA GLY A 109 18.48 -1.03 -0.40
C GLY A 109 17.10 -1.10 -1.05
N LEU A 110 17.10 -1.39 -2.35
CA LEU A 110 15.88 -1.44 -3.15
C LEU A 110 15.77 -2.77 -3.88
N TYR A 111 14.59 -3.36 -3.88
CA TYR A 111 14.30 -4.59 -4.59
C TYR A 111 13.27 -4.40 -5.70
N VAL A 112 13.69 -4.67 -6.93
CA VAL A 112 12.88 -4.47 -8.13
C VAL A 112 12.72 -5.80 -8.86
N ASP A 113 11.49 -6.29 -8.89
CA ASP A 113 11.08 -7.45 -9.67
C ASP A 113 9.71 -7.21 -10.33
N HIS A 114 9.17 -8.24 -10.99
CA HIS A 114 7.88 -8.17 -11.68
C HIS A 114 6.71 -7.76 -10.75
N ILE A 115 6.71 -8.21 -9.50
CA ILE A 115 5.66 -7.89 -8.53
C ILE A 115 5.80 -6.44 -8.06
N THR A 116 7.04 -6.00 -7.75
CA THR A 116 7.37 -4.60 -7.41
C THR A 116 6.92 -3.68 -8.52
N VAL A 117 7.31 -3.94 -9.76
CA VAL A 117 7.00 -3.08 -10.92
C VAL A 117 5.50 -2.87 -11.09
N MET A 118 4.71 -3.95 -11.01
CA MET A 118 3.25 -3.87 -11.12
C MET A 118 2.66 -2.99 -10.01
N LEU A 119 3.01 -3.26 -8.74
CA LEU A 119 2.44 -2.54 -7.60
C LEU A 119 2.97 -1.11 -7.50
N LEU A 120 4.21 -0.87 -7.88
CA LEU A 120 4.82 0.45 -7.91
C LEU A 120 4.10 1.36 -8.90
N PHE A 121 3.78 0.84 -10.09
CA PHE A 121 2.97 1.56 -11.06
C PHE A 121 1.57 1.87 -10.49
N VAL A 122 0.87 0.86 -9.98
CA VAL A 122 -0.49 1.02 -9.44
C VAL A 122 -0.50 2.05 -8.30
N ALA A 123 0.42 1.94 -7.35
CA ALA A 123 0.53 2.86 -6.22
C ALA A 123 0.86 4.28 -6.68
N ALA A 124 1.91 4.48 -7.47
CA ALA A 124 2.32 5.81 -7.93
C ALA A 124 1.22 6.48 -8.77
N PHE A 125 0.60 5.73 -9.68
CA PHE A 125 -0.46 6.23 -10.56
C PHE A 125 -1.72 6.62 -9.78
N LEU A 126 -2.24 5.74 -8.92
CA LEU A 126 -3.43 6.04 -8.13
C LEU A 126 -3.18 7.12 -7.09
N CYS A 127 -2.01 7.16 -6.44
CA CYS A 127 -1.68 8.24 -5.51
C CYS A 127 -1.67 9.61 -6.21
N LEU A 128 -1.19 9.71 -7.46
CA LEU A 128 -1.31 10.95 -8.23
C LEU A 128 -2.78 11.31 -8.51
N LEU A 129 -3.58 10.38 -9.03
CA LEU A 129 -4.99 10.64 -9.34
C LEU A 129 -5.82 11.02 -8.10
N ILE A 130 -5.58 10.34 -6.98
CA ILE A 130 -6.26 10.63 -5.72
C ILE A 130 -5.80 11.98 -5.17
N ASN A 131 -4.55 12.40 -5.39
CA ASN A 131 -4.10 13.73 -5.02
C ASN A 131 -4.82 14.81 -5.84
N VAL A 132 -4.97 14.62 -7.16
CA VAL A 132 -5.78 15.51 -8.02
C VAL A 132 -7.22 15.59 -7.51
N PHE A 133 -7.84 14.44 -7.22
CA PHE A 133 -9.18 14.37 -6.65
C PHE A 133 -9.28 15.08 -5.30
N SER A 134 -8.28 14.92 -4.43
CA SER A 134 -8.22 15.56 -3.11
C SER A 134 -8.18 17.08 -3.20
N ILE A 135 -7.48 17.64 -4.20
CA ILE A 135 -7.44 19.10 -4.43
C ILE A 135 -8.84 19.65 -4.72
N GLY A 136 -9.66 18.92 -5.49
CA GLY A 136 -11.05 19.28 -5.72
C GLY A 136 -11.92 19.08 -4.49
N TYR A 137 -11.80 17.94 -3.80
CA TYR A 137 -12.70 17.55 -2.72
C TYR A 137 -12.44 18.25 -1.38
N MET A 138 -11.18 18.42 -1.00
CA MET A 138 -10.82 18.94 0.33
C MET A 138 -10.94 20.46 0.42
N ASN A 139 -10.79 21.18 -0.71
CA ASN A 139 -10.77 22.65 -0.73
C ASN A 139 -12.13 23.29 -1.01
N THR A 140 -13.22 22.50 -1.06
CA THR A 140 -14.57 22.99 -1.34
C THR A 140 -15.41 23.21 -0.09
N ASP A 141 -15.18 22.44 0.97
CA ASP A 141 -15.93 22.57 2.22
C ASP A 141 -15.22 23.56 3.17
N PRO A 142 -15.89 24.66 3.61
CA PRO A 142 -15.33 25.61 4.56
C PRO A 142 -14.90 24.98 5.89
N ILE A 143 -15.47 23.82 6.27
CA ILE A 143 -15.00 23.12 7.46
C ILE A 143 -13.51 22.81 7.35
N ASN A 144 -13.00 22.53 6.16
CA ASN A 144 -11.62 22.11 5.90
C ASN A 144 -10.62 23.25 5.77
N ASP A 145 -11.08 24.50 5.85
CA ASP A 145 -10.21 25.65 5.81
C ASP A 145 -9.19 25.63 6.96
N ASN A 146 -7.94 25.98 6.65
CA ASN A 146 -6.82 26.07 7.59
C ASN A 146 -6.42 24.75 8.26
N ARG A 147 -6.88 23.60 7.75
CA ARG A 147 -6.52 22.26 8.22
C ARG A 147 -6.08 21.29 7.11
N ASN A 148 -6.22 21.66 5.83
CA ASN A 148 -5.88 20.79 4.71
C ASN A 148 -4.37 20.54 4.59
N HIS A 149 -3.52 21.42 5.12
CA HIS A 149 -2.09 21.16 5.19
C HIS A 149 -1.74 19.92 6.01
N ARG A 150 -2.49 19.61 7.07
CA ARG A 150 -2.32 18.36 7.82
C ARG A 150 -2.69 17.16 6.94
N PHE A 151 -3.83 17.25 6.23
CA PHE A 151 -4.27 16.21 5.30
C PHE A 151 -3.21 15.92 4.23
N TYR A 152 -2.68 16.93 3.54
CA TYR A 152 -1.70 16.73 2.47
C TYR A 152 -0.34 16.26 2.98
N ALA A 153 0.06 16.70 4.18
CA ALA A 153 1.26 16.16 4.82
C ALA A 153 1.06 14.65 5.09
N GLU A 154 0.01 14.28 5.81
CA GLU A 154 -0.28 12.87 6.15
C GLU A 154 -0.48 12.01 4.89
N PHE A 155 -1.12 12.55 3.85
CA PHE A 155 -1.29 11.92 2.55
C PHE A 155 0.05 11.58 1.88
N THR A 156 0.99 12.54 1.83
CA THR A 156 2.29 12.32 1.19
C THR A 156 3.16 11.34 1.97
N LEU A 157 3.13 11.39 3.31
CA LEU A 157 3.81 10.39 4.15
C LEU A 157 3.21 8.99 3.97
N PHE A 158 1.88 8.92 3.85
CA PHE A 158 1.18 7.68 3.56
C PHE A 158 1.66 7.09 2.21
N CYS A 159 1.73 7.91 1.16
CA CYS A 159 2.22 7.49 -0.16
C CYS A 159 3.66 6.99 -0.10
N SER A 160 4.55 7.68 0.64
CA SER A 160 5.91 7.20 0.88
C SER A 160 5.91 5.83 1.56
N GLY A 161 5.08 5.63 2.58
CA GLY A 161 4.93 4.32 3.24
C GLY A 161 4.60 3.19 2.27
N MET A 162 3.62 3.39 1.37
CA MET A 162 3.30 2.37 0.37
C MET A 162 4.45 2.14 -0.62
N LEU A 163 5.03 3.21 -1.17
CA LEU A 163 6.11 3.11 -2.17
C LEU A 163 7.37 2.48 -1.59
N GLY A 164 7.73 2.85 -0.36
CA GLY A 164 8.87 2.30 0.37
C GLY A 164 8.69 0.83 0.72
N MET A 165 7.48 0.42 1.11
CA MET A 165 7.17 -0.99 1.34
C MET A 165 7.32 -1.82 0.06
N VAL A 166 6.84 -1.31 -1.08
CA VAL A 166 6.93 -2.01 -2.37
C VAL A 166 8.39 -2.12 -2.84
N LEU A 167 9.20 -1.09 -2.58
CA LEU A 167 10.61 -1.08 -2.98
C LEU A 167 11.56 -1.70 -1.97
N ALA A 168 11.10 -2.09 -0.78
CA ALA A 168 11.96 -2.60 0.28
C ALA A 168 12.73 -3.87 -0.15
N ASP A 169 13.99 -3.96 0.26
CA ASP A 169 14.89 -5.09 0.02
C ASP A 169 14.98 -6.10 1.17
N SER A 170 14.29 -5.82 2.27
CA SER A 170 14.24 -6.71 3.42
C SER A 170 12.85 -6.71 4.04
N PHE A 171 12.51 -7.80 4.72
CA PHE A 171 11.26 -7.86 5.48
C PHE A 171 11.23 -6.83 6.63
N LEU A 172 12.39 -6.41 7.14
CA LEU A 172 12.49 -5.36 8.15
C LEU A 172 12.06 -4.00 7.57
N TRP A 173 12.58 -3.61 6.41
CA TRP A 173 12.18 -2.36 5.77
C TRP A 173 10.73 -2.40 5.34
N LEU A 174 10.25 -3.53 4.81
CA LEU A 174 8.83 -3.75 4.54
C LEU A 174 8.00 -3.46 5.79
N PHE A 175 8.40 -3.99 6.96
CA PHE A 175 7.71 -3.77 8.23
C PHE A 175 7.77 -2.30 8.70
N ILE A 176 8.91 -1.62 8.56
CA ILE A 176 9.02 -0.20 8.94
C ILE A 176 8.05 0.65 8.11
N PHE A 177 8.00 0.44 6.80
CA PHE A 177 7.08 1.19 5.93
C PHE A 177 5.61 0.79 6.12
N TRP A 178 5.35 -0.48 6.43
CA TRP A 178 4.04 -1.01 6.84
C TRP A 178 3.48 -0.29 8.08
N GLU A 179 4.37 0.00 9.03
CA GLU A 179 4.09 0.73 10.25
C GLU A 179 3.85 2.23 10.02
N ILE A 180 4.72 2.88 9.24
CA ILE A 180 4.54 4.28 8.83
C ILE A 180 3.19 4.47 8.14
N MET A 181 2.85 3.58 7.20
CA MET A 181 1.55 3.60 6.53
C MET A 181 0.38 3.36 7.51
N GLY A 182 0.55 2.47 8.50
CA GLY A 182 -0.44 2.27 9.56
C GLY A 182 -0.68 3.50 10.42
N LEU A 183 0.39 4.20 10.83
CA LEU A 183 0.28 5.47 11.54
C LEU A 183 -0.46 6.51 10.69
N CYS A 184 -0.10 6.65 9.41
CA CYS A 184 -0.75 7.61 8.54
C CYS A 184 -2.23 7.29 8.33
N SER A 185 -2.61 6.00 8.23
CA SER A 185 -4.02 5.62 8.15
C SER A 185 -4.82 6.05 9.39
N TYR A 186 -4.22 5.94 10.58
CA TYR A 186 -4.87 6.36 11.83
C TYR A 186 -5.14 7.87 11.82
N LEU A 187 -4.15 8.65 11.43
CA LEU A 187 -4.25 10.11 11.34
C LEU A 187 -5.29 10.54 10.29
N LEU A 188 -5.27 9.93 9.10
CA LEU A 188 -6.16 10.27 8.00
C LEU A 188 -7.62 9.84 8.24
N ILE A 189 -7.87 8.66 8.83
CA ILE A 189 -9.22 8.25 9.24
C ILE A 189 -9.73 9.20 10.34
N GLY A 190 -8.85 9.55 11.28
CA GLY A 190 -9.11 10.48 12.37
C GLY A 190 -9.05 11.95 11.99
N PHE A 191 -9.11 12.31 10.71
CA PHE A 191 -8.95 13.69 10.27
C PHE A 191 -9.99 14.63 10.92
N TYR A 192 -11.25 14.18 11.01
CA TYR A 192 -12.31 14.90 11.73
C TYR A 192 -12.38 14.46 13.20
N TYR A 193 -11.25 14.55 13.91
CA TYR A 193 -11.09 14.08 15.30
C TYR A 193 -12.06 14.70 16.31
N GLU A 194 -12.67 15.85 15.98
CA GLU A 194 -13.71 16.48 16.81
C GLU A 194 -15.01 15.66 16.83
N ARG A 195 -15.25 14.80 15.83
CA ARG A 195 -16.39 13.88 15.79
C ARG A 195 -16.06 12.61 16.58
N PRO A 196 -16.85 12.26 17.62
CA PRO A 196 -16.61 11.04 18.40
C PRO A 196 -16.62 9.76 17.56
N SER A 197 -17.42 9.70 16.49
CA SER A 197 -17.47 8.56 15.56
C SER A 197 -16.14 8.38 14.82
N ALA A 198 -15.59 9.44 14.24
CA ALA A 198 -14.32 9.42 13.51
C ALA A 198 -13.14 9.07 14.44
N ALA A 199 -13.10 9.65 15.64
CA ALA A 199 -12.08 9.33 16.64
C ALA A 199 -12.14 7.86 17.10
N TYR A 200 -13.35 7.32 17.26
CA TYR A 200 -13.53 5.90 17.57
C TYR A 200 -13.11 5.00 16.40
N ALA A 201 -13.52 5.34 15.18
CA ALA A 201 -13.16 4.60 13.97
C ALA A 201 -11.64 4.55 13.75
N ALA A 202 -10.95 5.68 13.91
CA ALA A 202 -9.49 5.74 13.80
C ALA A 202 -8.81 4.82 14.81
N LYS A 203 -9.21 4.89 16.10
CA LYS A 203 -8.68 4.00 17.14
C LYS A 203 -8.95 2.53 16.85
N LYS A 204 -10.16 2.20 16.40
CA LYS A 204 -10.53 0.83 16.04
C LYS A 204 -9.65 0.31 14.90
N ALA A 205 -9.46 1.09 13.84
CA ALA A 205 -8.58 0.74 12.73
C ALA A 205 -7.13 0.53 13.16
N PHE A 206 -6.60 1.44 13.95
CA PHE A 206 -5.23 1.30 14.44
C PHE A 206 -5.06 0.07 15.34
N LEU A 207 -5.95 -0.15 16.31
CA LEU A 207 -5.84 -1.27 17.24
C LEU A 207 -6.07 -2.63 16.56
N THR A 208 -7.04 -2.74 15.66
CA THR A 208 -7.31 -4.01 14.96
C THR A 208 -6.15 -4.39 14.04
N THR A 209 -5.58 -3.43 13.30
CA THR A 209 -4.40 -3.69 12.47
C THR A 209 -3.16 -3.98 13.31
N ARG A 210 -2.99 -3.27 14.43
CA ARG A 210 -1.89 -3.47 15.38
C ARG A 210 -1.81 -4.90 15.92
N VAL A 211 -2.94 -5.53 16.18
CA VAL A 211 -2.96 -6.94 16.60
C VAL A 211 -2.28 -7.83 15.55
N GLY A 212 -2.58 -7.62 14.27
CA GLY A 212 -1.90 -8.31 13.17
C GLY A 212 -0.41 -7.96 13.10
N ASP A 213 -0.07 -6.68 13.26
CA ASP A 213 1.32 -6.19 13.19
C ASP A 213 2.22 -6.82 14.28
N VAL A 214 1.67 -7.14 15.46
CA VAL A 214 2.39 -7.87 16.52
C VAL A 214 2.74 -9.28 16.08
N PHE A 215 1.81 -10.02 15.47
CA PHE A 215 2.09 -11.35 14.95
C PHE A 215 3.07 -11.31 13.78
N LEU A 216 2.94 -10.31 12.90
CA LEU A 216 3.92 -10.06 11.85
C LEU A 216 5.32 -9.91 12.42
N MET A 217 5.50 -9.05 13.43
CA MET A 217 6.77 -8.86 14.11
C MET A 217 7.33 -10.17 14.69
N ILE A 218 6.50 -10.98 15.35
CA ILE A 218 6.94 -12.28 15.89
C ILE A 218 7.41 -13.21 14.75
N GLY A 219 6.66 -13.27 13.64
CA GLY A 219 7.06 -14.05 12.47
C GLY A 219 8.38 -13.57 11.86
N LEU A 220 8.64 -12.25 11.84
CA LEU A 220 9.92 -11.70 11.39
C LEU A 220 11.07 -12.05 12.33
N VAL A 221 10.86 -12.01 13.65
CA VAL A 221 11.89 -12.45 14.61
C VAL A 221 12.21 -13.94 14.43
N MET A 222 11.21 -14.78 14.15
CA MET A 222 11.43 -16.19 13.85
C MET A 222 12.18 -16.40 12.53
N LEU A 223 11.85 -15.64 11.47
CA LEU A 223 12.62 -15.69 10.23
C LEU A 223 14.08 -15.29 10.44
N TRP A 224 14.32 -14.25 11.25
CA TRP A 224 15.67 -13.82 11.57
C TRP A 224 16.45 -14.89 12.35
N ASP A 225 15.82 -15.62 13.27
CA ASP A 225 16.43 -16.76 13.97
C ASP A 225 16.79 -17.91 13.02
N LEU A 226 15.97 -18.16 11.99
CA LEU A 226 16.19 -19.22 11.01
C LEU A 226 17.30 -18.88 9.99
N PHE A 227 17.31 -17.65 9.46
CA PHE A 227 18.18 -17.26 8.35
C PHE A 227 19.37 -16.36 8.76
N GLY A 228 19.37 -15.82 9.99
CA GLY A 228 20.36 -14.84 10.46
C GLY A 228 20.24 -13.45 9.82
N SER A 229 19.37 -13.26 8.83
CA SER A 229 19.07 -11.99 8.17
C SER A 229 17.60 -11.92 7.76
N LEU A 230 17.10 -10.71 7.50
CA LEU A 230 15.78 -10.45 6.91
C LEU A 230 15.88 -9.91 5.48
N ASP A 231 17.09 -9.83 4.94
CA ASP A 231 17.35 -9.36 3.58
C ASP A 231 16.88 -10.39 2.55
N TYR A 232 16.23 -9.92 1.51
CA TYR A 232 15.69 -10.76 0.44
C TYR A 232 16.78 -11.57 -0.27
N THR A 233 17.99 -11.02 -0.42
CA THR A 233 19.13 -11.74 -0.99
C THR A 233 19.53 -12.97 -0.20
N VAL A 234 19.30 -12.98 1.13
CA VAL A 234 19.67 -14.10 2.00
C VAL A 234 18.49 -15.05 2.16
N VAL A 235 17.31 -14.50 2.46
CA VAL A 235 16.12 -15.25 2.84
C VAL A 235 15.51 -16.01 1.67
N PHE A 236 15.66 -15.50 0.45
CA PHE A 236 15.13 -16.13 -0.75
C PHE A 236 16.19 -16.89 -1.55
N ASP A 237 17.43 -16.96 -1.07
CA ASP A 237 18.46 -17.81 -1.65
C ASP A 237 18.08 -19.28 -1.49
N THR A 238 18.17 -20.05 -2.59
CA THR A 238 17.71 -21.44 -2.63
C THR A 238 18.50 -22.34 -1.67
N ALA A 239 19.80 -22.12 -1.53
CA ALA A 239 20.64 -22.94 -0.65
C ALA A 239 20.31 -22.69 0.84
N ASN A 240 20.02 -21.42 1.19
CA ASN A 240 19.58 -21.09 2.55
C ASN A 240 18.19 -21.68 2.86
N ILE A 241 17.26 -21.64 1.89
CA ILE A 241 15.94 -22.26 2.05
C ILE A 241 16.07 -23.78 2.22
N GLU A 242 16.90 -24.45 1.40
CA GLU A 242 17.20 -25.88 1.52
C GLU A 242 17.73 -26.25 2.91
N GLN A 243 18.71 -25.49 3.42
CA GLN A 243 19.29 -25.72 4.75
C GLN A 243 18.24 -25.62 5.87
N VAL A 244 17.35 -24.62 5.79
CA VAL A 244 16.25 -24.44 6.76
C VAL A 244 15.20 -25.53 6.61
N ALA A 245 14.89 -25.96 5.39
CA ALA A 245 13.92 -27.01 5.12
C ALA A 245 14.34 -28.34 5.77
N GLU A 246 15.61 -28.71 5.65
CA GLU A 246 16.15 -29.95 6.23
C GLU A 246 15.99 -30.05 7.77
N HIS A 247 16.08 -28.92 8.48
CA HIS A 247 16.19 -28.91 9.94
C HIS A 247 15.00 -28.26 10.65
N SER A 248 14.21 -27.41 9.98
CA SER A 248 13.27 -26.48 10.63
C SER A 248 12.07 -26.07 9.78
N ALA A 249 11.65 -26.89 8.80
CA ALA A 249 10.48 -26.60 7.95
C ALA A 249 9.20 -26.24 8.74
N GLY A 250 8.91 -26.94 9.84
CA GLY A 250 7.76 -26.63 10.70
C GLY A 250 7.86 -25.26 11.39
N THR A 251 9.04 -24.86 11.83
CA THR A 251 9.28 -23.52 12.42
C THR A 251 9.11 -22.43 11.37
N LEU A 252 9.57 -22.68 10.14
CA LEU A 252 9.37 -21.78 9.01
C LEU A 252 7.87 -21.62 8.69
N GLN A 253 7.10 -22.71 8.66
CA GLN A 253 5.65 -22.64 8.47
C GLN A 253 4.97 -21.77 9.53
N TRP A 254 5.38 -21.89 10.81
CA TRP A 254 4.89 -21.01 11.87
C TRP A 254 5.28 -19.55 11.65
N ALA A 255 6.53 -19.27 11.28
CA ALA A 255 7.00 -17.91 10.99
C ALA A 255 6.15 -17.26 9.88
N LEU A 256 5.98 -17.95 8.75
CA LEU A 256 5.15 -17.50 7.63
C LEU A 256 3.67 -17.37 8.00
N GLY A 257 3.15 -18.28 8.83
CA GLY A 257 1.77 -18.22 9.34
C GLY A 257 1.52 -17.01 10.23
N LEU A 258 2.47 -16.65 11.09
CA LEU A 258 2.38 -15.44 11.93
C LEU A 258 2.49 -14.16 11.10
N MET A 259 3.36 -14.15 10.09
CA MET A 259 3.41 -13.06 9.11
C MET A 259 2.09 -12.93 8.34
N PHE A 260 1.45 -14.04 7.99
CA PHE A 260 0.13 -14.03 7.34
C PHE A 260 -0.96 -13.41 8.23
N ILE A 261 -0.92 -13.59 9.56
CA ILE A 261 -1.85 -12.89 10.47
C ILE A 261 -1.68 -11.36 10.36
N GLY A 262 -0.47 -10.87 10.12
CA GLY A 262 -0.22 -9.48 9.74
C GLY A 262 -1.01 -9.06 8.49
N ALA A 263 -0.90 -9.84 7.42
CA ALA A 263 -1.65 -9.61 6.19
C ALA A 263 -3.17 -9.64 6.41
N VAL A 264 -3.68 -10.55 7.25
CA VAL A 264 -5.10 -10.62 7.64
C VAL A 264 -5.56 -9.30 8.28
N GLY A 265 -4.74 -8.70 9.15
CA GLY A 265 -5.03 -7.42 9.79
C GLY A 265 -5.12 -6.25 8.80
N LYS A 266 -4.07 -6.00 8.00
CA LYS A 266 -4.03 -4.86 7.06
C LYS A 266 -4.99 -4.98 5.88
N SER A 267 -5.27 -6.20 5.43
CA SER A 267 -6.19 -6.43 4.31
C SER A 267 -7.62 -6.74 4.75
N ALA A 268 -7.94 -6.51 6.04
CA ALA A 268 -9.27 -6.66 6.60
C ALA A 268 -9.91 -8.04 6.33
N GLN A 269 -9.12 -9.11 6.51
CA GLN A 269 -9.60 -10.48 6.37
C GLN A 269 -10.23 -10.96 7.67
N PHE A 270 -11.08 -11.98 7.60
CA PHE A 270 -11.60 -12.62 8.81
C PHE A 270 -10.44 -13.20 9.64
N PRO A 271 -10.36 -12.92 10.96
CA PRO A 271 -11.35 -12.22 11.79
C PRO A 271 -11.13 -10.70 11.93
N LEU A 272 -9.98 -10.15 11.54
CA LEU A 272 -9.55 -8.75 11.77
C LEU A 272 -10.12 -7.73 10.75
N HIS A 273 -11.39 -7.87 10.38
CA HIS A 273 -12.03 -7.12 9.28
C HIS A 273 -12.86 -5.91 9.73
N VAL A 274 -13.21 -5.85 11.01
CA VAL A 274 -14.24 -4.93 11.58
C VAL A 274 -13.91 -3.45 11.51
N TRP A 275 -12.68 -3.09 11.14
CA TRP A 275 -12.24 -1.71 11.07
C TRP A 275 -12.52 -1.05 9.72
N LEU A 276 -12.53 -1.83 8.64
CA LEU A 276 -12.55 -1.30 7.28
C LEU A 276 -13.86 -0.55 6.95
N PRO A 277 -15.06 -1.02 7.35
CA PRO A 277 -16.29 -0.26 7.13
C PRO A 277 -16.36 1.03 7.95
N ASP A 278 -15.77 1.04 9.15
CA ASP A 278 -15.74 2.22 10.03
C ASP A 278 -14.71 3.26 9.56
N ALA A 279 -13.66 2.82 8.85
CA ALA A 279 -12.69 3.71 8.21
C ALA A 279 -13.33 4.67 7.18
N MET A 280 -14.59 4.42 6.78
CA MET A 280 -15.37 5.31 5.92
C MET A 280 -15.79 6.63 6.60
N GLU A 281 -15.58 6.78 7.91
CA GLU A 281 -15.74 8.05 8.63
C GLU A 281 -14.72 9.11 8.18
N GLY A 282 -13.58 8.68 7.61
CA GLY A 282 -12.57 9.57 7.05
C GLY A 282 -13.07 10.33 5.80
N PRO A 283 -12.32 11.35 5.35
CA PRO A 283 -12.58 12.03 4.08
C PRO A 283 -12.59 11.03 2.92
N THR A 284 -13.47 11.24 1.93
CA THR A 284 -13.59 10.31 0.79
C THR A 284 -12.29 10.07 0.00
N PRO A 285 -11.38 11.06 -0.17
CA PRO A 285 -10.07 10.78 -0.76
C PRO A 285 -9.22 9.78 0.04
N VAL A 286 -9.36 9.73 1.37
CA VAL A 286 -8.69 8.74 2.24
C VAL A 286 -9.25 7.35 1.96
N SER A 287 -10.57 7.23 1.80
CA SER A 287 -11.19 5.95 1.43
C SER A 287 -10.66 5.45 0.08
N ALA A 288 -10.54 6.32 -0.92
CA ALA A 288 -9.93 5.96 -2.21
C ALA A 288 -8.47 5.50 -2.02
N LEU A 289 -7.68 6.22 -1.23
CA LEU A 289 -6.27 5.92 -1.00
C LEU A 289 -6.08 4.55 -0.32
N ILE A 290 -6.77 4.32 0.80
CA ILE A 290 -6.65 3.11 1.62
C ILE A 290 -7.11 1.87 0.84
N HIS A 291 -8.22 1.98 0.08
CA HIS A 291 -8.89 0.84 -0.54
C HIS A 291 -8.39 0.47 -1.95
N ALA A 292 -7.89 1.46 -2.69
CA ALA A 292 -7.48 1.23 -4.07
C ALA A 292 -5.97 1.08 -4.20
N ALA A 293 -5.22 2.04 -3.65
CA ALA A 293 -3.81 2.19 -3.97
C ALA A 293 -2.87 1.41 -3.03
N THR A 294 -3.27 1.18 -1.77
CA THR A 294 -2.26 1.05 -0.71
C THR A 294 -2.54 0.00 0.37
N MET A 295 -3.02 0.41 1.56
CA MET A 295 -2.98 -0.33 2.82
C MET A 295 -3.56 -1.72 2.72
N VAL A 296 -4.69 -1.86 2.03
CA VAL A 296 -5.34 -3.16 1.89
C VAL A 296 -4.63 -4.08 0.89
N ASN A 297 -3.83 -3.54 -0.03
CA ASN A 297 -2.99 -4.30 -0.94
C ASN A 297 -1.67 -4.74 -0.30
N ALA A 298 -1.26 -4.10 0.81
CA ALA A 298 -0.04 -4.45 1.54
C ALA A 298 0.00 -5.91 1.99
N GLY A 299 -1.09 -6.42 2.54
CA GLY A 299 -1.18 -7.83 2.95
C GLY A 299 -1.12 -8.79 1.77
N LEU A 300 -1.74 -8.43 0.63
CA LEU A 300 -1.63 -9.20 -0.61
C LEU A 300 -0.19 -9.23 -1.14
N TYR A 301 0.49 -8.08 -1.09
CA TYR A 301 1.90 -7.97 -1.47
C TYR A 301 2.78 -8.85 -0.59
N LEU A 302 2.59 -8.82 0.73
CA LEU A 302 3.33 -9.68 1.66
C LEU A 302 3.13 -11.18 1.35
N VAL A 303 1.89 -11.61 1.10
CA VAL A 303 1.61 -13.01 0.73
C VAL A 303 2.20 -13.37 -0.63
N ALA A 304 2.13 -12.47 -1.62
CA ALA A 304 2.79 -12.67 -2.91
C ALA A 304 4.32 -12.77 -2.76
N ARG A 305 4.91 -11.99 -1.85
CA ARG A 305 6.34 -12.02 -1.51
C ARG A 305 6.77 -13.30 -0.81
N MET A 306 5.85 -14.06 -0.23
CA MET A 306 6.18 -15.36 0.35
C MET A 306 6.31 -16.47 -0.71
N PHE A 307 5.94 -16.21 -1.97
CA PHE A 307 5.96 -17.21 -3.05
C PHE A 307 7.27 -18.01 -3.14
N PRO A 308 8.48 -17.43 -3.01
CA PRO A 308 9.73 -18.19 -3.08
C PRO A 308 9.82 -19.35 -2.07
N PHE A 309 9.22 -19.21 -0.88
CA PHE A 309 9.20 -20.31 0.10
C PHE A 309 8.25 -21.43 -0.32
N PHE A 310 7.04 -21.09 -0.79
CA PHE A 310 6.05 -22.08 -1.20
C PHE A 310 6.42 -22.79 -2.50
N GLY A 311 7.12 -22.09 -3.39
CA GLY A 311 7.60 -22.64 -4.66
C GLY A 311 8.95 -23.34 -4.57
N ALA A 312 9.66 -23.31 -3.42
CA ALA A 312 10.95 -24.00 -3.27
C ALA A 312 10.78 -25.52 -3.28
N GLU A 313 11.61 -26.22 -4.06
CA GLU A 313 11.54 -27.68 -4.20
C GLU A 313 11.78 -28.40 -2.86
N ALA A 314 12.70 -27.88 -2.04
CA ALA A 314 13.03 -28.47 -0.75
C ALA A 314 11.90 -28.42 0.29
N LEU A 315 10.88 -27.59 0.08
CA LEU A 315 9.71 -27.45 0.97
C LEU A 315 8.45 -28.10 0.37
N HIS A 316 8.61 -28.96 -0.64
CA HIS A 316 7.50 -29.59 -1.33
C HIS A 316 6.59 -30.37 -0.36
N GLY A 317 5.32 -29.98 -0.30
CA GLY A 317 4.30 -30.54 0.59
C GLY A 317 4.29 -29.99 2.02
N ASP A 318 5.39 -29.41 2.52
CA ASP A 318 5.49 -28.96 3.91
C ASP A 318 4.64 -27.73 4.22
N LEU A 319 4.45 -26.84 3.24
CA LEU A 319 3.71 -25.58 3.42
C LEU A 319 2.26 -25.64 2.91
N ALA A 320 1.81 -26.81 2.44
CA ALA A 320 0.50 -27.00 1.83
C ALA A 320 -0.65 -26.60 2.77
N ASP A 321 -0.54 -26.94 4.06
CA ASP A 321 -1.54 -26.58 5.07
C ASP A 321 -1.66 -25.07 5.23
N LEU A 322 -0.55 -24.34 5.25
CA LEU A 322 -0.56 -22.89 5.36
C LEU A 322 -1.17 -22.25 4.10
N ALA A 323 -0.81 -22.72 2.91
CA ALA A 323 -1.39 -22.23 1.67
C ALA A 323 -2.91 -22.46 1.60
N TYR A 324 -3.36 -23.64 2.08
CA TYR A 324 -4.77 -23.96 2.19
C TYR A 324 -5.49 -23.03 3.18
N ILE A 325 -4.89 -22.74 4.35
CA ILE A 325 -5.44 -21.78 5.32
C ILE A 325 -5.60 -20.39 4.69
N ILE A 326 -4.59 -19.91 3.95
CA ILE A 326 -4.66 -18.63 3.23
C ILE A 326 -5.86 -18.62 2.27
N ALA A 327 -6.02 -19.69 1.49
CA ALA A 327 -7.10 -19.80 0.53
C ALA A 327 -8.49 -19.79 1.18
N VAL A 328 -8.65 -20.55 2.29
CA VAL A 328 -9.90 -20.69 3.04
C VAL A 328 -10.27 -19.40 3.77
N VAL A 329 -9.32 -18.72 4.40
CA VAL A 329 -9.56 -17.43 5.06
C VAL A 329 -10.04 -16.39 4.04
N GLY A 330 -9.41 -16.33 2.87
CA GLY A 330 -9.88 -15.53 1.75
C GLY A 330 -11.30 -15.94 1.31
N GLY A 331 -11.57 -17.24 1.18
CA GLY A 331 -12.86 -17.72 0.67
C GLY A 331 -14.02 -17.38 1.61
N ILE A 332 -13.83 -17.61 2.91
CA ILE A 332 -14.80 -17.26 3.97
C ILE A 332 -15.04 -15.75 3.98
N THR A 333 -13.97 -14.96 3.95
CA THR A 333 -14.06 -13.49 3.97
C THR A 333 -14.79 -12.98 2.72
N ALA A 334 -14.53 -13.55 1.54
CA ALA A 334 -15.13 -13.14 0.29
C ALA A 334 -16.66 -13.26 0.31
N VAL A 335 -17.17 -14.42 0.75
CA VAL A 335 -18.60 -14.71 0.85
C VAL A 335 -19.25 -13.87 1.96
N MET A 336 -18.62 -13.79 3.13
CA MET A 336 -19.12 -13.01 4.27
C MET A 336 -19.24 -11.53 3.90
N ALA A 337 -18.21 -10.95 3.30
CA ALA A 337 -18.17 -9.55 2.89
C ALA A 337 -19.27 -9.23 1.86
N ALA A 338 -19.45 -10.10 0.87
CA ALA A 338 -20.48 -9.95 -0.16
C ALA A 338 -21.89 -9.99 0.44
N ALA A 339 -22.16 -10.93 1.36
CA ALA A 339 -23.44 -11.04 2.04
C ALA A 339 -23.78 -9.78 2.85
N ILE A 340 -22.79 -9.22 3.58
CA ILE A 340 -22.99 -7.98 4.36
C ILE A 340 -23.24 -6.78 3.43
N ALA A 341 -22.56 -6.71 2.28
CA ALA A 341 -22.72 -5.61 1.32
C ALA A 341 -24.16 -5.46 0.81
N PHE A 342 -24.90 -6.57 0.61
CA PHE A 342 -26.29 -6.53 0.13
C PHE A 342 -27.27 -5.85 1.07
N VAL A 343 -26.95 -5.76 2.37
CA VAL A 343 -27.80 -5.15 3.39
C VAL A 343 -27.28 -3.79 3.87
N GLN A 344 -26.19 -3.28 3.28
CA GLN A 344 -25.68 -1.95 3.59
C GLN A 344 -26.46 -0.87 2.82
N MET A 345 -26.84 0.19 3.54
CA MET A 345 -27.55 1.34 2.96
C MET A 345 -26.62 2.54 2.70
N ASP A 346 -25.43 2.55 3.30
CA ASP A 346 -24.42 3.60 3.09
C ASP A 346 -23.52 3.26 1.91
N LEU A 347 -23.43 4.17 0.93
CA LEU A 347 -22.70 3.97 -0.31
C LEU A 347 -21.20 3.66 -0.06
N LYS A 348 -20.55 4.38 0.87
CA LYS A 348 -19.13 4.16 1.18
C LYS A 348 -18.93 2.81 1.85
N LYS A 349 -19.83 2.41 2.76
CA LYS A 349 -19.77 1.10 3.41
C LYS A 349 -20.00 -0.05 2.42
N VAL A 350 -20.94 0.08 1.47
CA VAL A 350 -21.11 -0.90 0.37
C VAL A 350 -19.80 -1.06 -0.42
N LEU A 351 -19.15 0.06 -0.75
CA LEU A 351 -17.87 0.05 -1.45
C LEU A 351 -16.72 -0.56 -0.62
N ALA A 352 -16.71 -0.33 0.69
CA ALA A 352 -15.76 -0.95 1.62
C ALA A 352 -15.94 -2.47 1.71
N TYR A 353 -17.16 -2.96 1.90
CA TYR A 353 -17.44 -4.41 1.95
C TYR A 353 -17.18 -5.09 0.61
N SER A 354 -17.50 -4.45 -0.51
CA SER A 354 -17.14 -5.00 -1.82
C SER A 354 -15.63 -4.98 -2.06
N THR A 355 -14.87 -4.05 -1.48
CA THR A 355 -13.40 -4.10 -1.48
C THR A 355 -12.90 -5.29 -0.66
N MET A 356 -13.41 -5.44 0.56
CA MET A 356 -13.09 -6.58 1.44
C MET A 356 -13.33 -7.92 0.74
N SER A 357 -14.46 -8.05 0.03
CA SER A 357 -14.79 -9.26 -0.74
C SER A 357 -13.81 -9.53 -1.89
N GLN A 358 -13.43 -8.49 -2.64
CA GLN A 358 -12.53 -8.64 -3.79
C GLN A 358 -11.08 -8.92 -3.36
N LEU A 359 -10.59 -8.27 -2.31
CA LEU A 359 -9.27 -8.58 -1.74
C LEU A 359 -9.24 -10.01 -1.22
N ALA A 360 -10.29 -10.44 -0.53
CA ALA A 360 -10.43 -11.80 -0.05
C ALA A 360 -10.45 -12.83 -1.19
N TYR A 361 -11.09 -12.50 -2.32
CA TYR A 361 -11.03 -13.30 -3.53
C TYR A 361 -9.60 -13.38 -4.10
N ILE A 362 -8.82 -12.30 -4.05
CA ILE A 362 -7.39 -12.33 -4.42
C ILE A 362 -6.59 -13.20 -3.44
N PHE A 363 -6.85 -13.13 -2.11
CA PHE A 363 -6.24 -14.05 -1.14
C PHE A 363 -6.56 -15.51 -1.44
N THR A 364 -7.79 -15.82 -1.84
CA THR A 364 -8.14 -17.18 -2.30
C THR A 364 -7.32 -17.57 -3.51
N GLY A 365 -7.21 -16.70 -4.52
CA GLY A 365 -6.39 -16.93 -5.70
C GLY A 365 -4.91 -17.15 -5.38
N LEU A 366 -4.32 -16.29 -4.54
CA LEU A 366 -2.94 -16.43 -4.08
C LEU A 366 -2.76 -17.70 -3.26
N GLY A 367 -3.65 -18.02 -2.31
CA GLY A 367 -3.60 -19.24 -1.52
C GLY A 367 -3.68 -20.50 -2.40
N CYS A 368 -4.54 -20.51 -3.41
CA CYS A 368 -4.57 -21.59 -4.41
C CYS A 368 -3.28 -21.67 -5.21
N ALA A 369 -2.72 -20.54 -5.65
CA ALA A 369 -1.45 -20.51 -6.38
C ALA A 369 -0.28 -21.04 -5.51
N LEU A 370 -0.20 -20.63 -4.25
CA LEU A 370 0.80 -21.12 -3.29
C LEU A 370 0.62 -22.60 -2.99
N TYR A 371 -0.63 -23.06 -2.88
CA TYR A 371 -0.93 -24.47 -2.66
C TYR A 371 -0.47 -25.32 -3.84
N LEU A 372 -0.76 -24.87 -5.07
CA LEU A 372 -0.32 -25.54 -6.29
C LEU A 372 1.21 -25.52 -6.43
N ALA A 373 1.85 -24.39 -6.13
CA ALA A 373 3.31 -24.27 -6.16
C ALA A 373 4.00 -25.23 -5.19
N ASN A 374 3.39 -25.47 -4.02
CA ASN A 374 3.97 -26.32 -2.99
C ASN A 374 3.67 -27.81 -3.17
N THR A 375 2.57 -28.16 -3.84
CA THR A 375 2.11 -29.56 -3.98
C THR A 375 2.37 -30.18 -5.35
N LEU A 376 2.56 -29.36 -6.39
CA LEU A 376 2.90 -29.84 -7.73
C LEU A 376 4.40 -29.77 -7.96
N ASP A 377 4.90 -30.65 -8.83
CA ASP A 377 6.30 -30.65 -9.28
C ASP A 377 6.49 -29.66 -10.43
N TRP A 378 6.29 -28.38 -10.13
CA TRP A 378 6.26 -27.29 -11.11
C TRP A 378 7.64 -26.87 -11.62
N HIS A 379 8.73 -27.45 -11.09
CA HIS A 379 10.10 -27.25 -11.57
C HIS A 379 10.46 -28.21 -12.70
N HIS A 380 9.96 -29.45 -12.65
CA HIS A 380 10.30 -30.49 -13.63
C HIS A 380 9.18 -30.77 -14.65
N ASN A 381 7.95 -30.38 -14.36
CA ASN A 381 6.80 -30.60 -15.24
C ASN A 381 6.27 -29.29 -15.83
N ASP A 382 6.45 -29.10 -17.14
CA ASP A 382 6.00 -27.92 -17.89
C ASP A 382 4.51 -27.59 -17.71
N LYS A 383 3.66 -28.61 -17.56
CA LYS A 383 2.21 -28.39 -17.38
C LYS A 383 1.90 -27.82 -16.00
N ASP A 384 2.57 -28.33 -14.98
CA ASP A 384 2.39 -27.88 -13.61
C ASP A 384 3.00 -26.49 -13.43
N HIS A 385 4.16 -26.24 -14.04
CA HIS A 385 4.78 -24.93 -14.15
C HIS A 385 3.81 -23.88 -14.71
N TYR A 386 3.18 -24.20 -15.85
CA TYR A 386 2.22 -23.32 -16.49
C TYR A 386 1.02 -23.01 -15.59
N ILE A 387 0.45 -24.03 -14.92
CA ILE A 387 -0.72 -23.85 -14.04
C ILE A 387 -0.38 -22.94 -12.85
N VAL A 388 0.77 -23.15 -12.21
CA VAL A 388 1.21 -22.33 -11.06
C VAL A 388 1.38 -20.88 -11.46
N ILE A 389 2.10 -20.62 -12.57
CA ILE A 389 2.32 -19.25 -13.06
C ILE A 389 1.01 -18.58 -13.45
N VAL A 390 0.11 -19.28 -14.14
CA VAL A 390 -1.18 -18.73 -14.53
C VAL A 390 -2.05 -18.42 -13.32
N ALA A 391 -2.10 -19.30 -12.32
CA ALA A 391 -2.86 -19.07 -11.09
C ALA A 391 -2.34 -17.84 -10.32
N PHE A 392 -1.02 -17.75 -10.15
CA PHE A 392 -0.38 -16.62 -9.48
C PHE A 392 -0.57 -15.31 -10.27
N GLY A 393 -0.32 -15.35 -11.58
CA GLY A 393 -0.51 -14.22 -12.48
C GLY A 393 -1.95 -13.74 -12.55
N ALA A 394 -2.94 -14.65 -12.54
CA ALA A 394 -4.36 -14.29 -12.51
C ALA A 394 -4.75 -13.56 -11.22
N ALA A 395 -4.23 -13.99 -10.06
CA ALA A 395 -4.46 -13.32 -8.79
C ALA A 395 -3.85 -11.90 -8.78
N LEU A 396 -2.62 -11.74 -9.26
CA LEU A 396 -1.96 -10.44 -9.37
C LEU A 396 -2.64 -9.52 -10.41
N PHE A 397 -3.09 -10.07 -11.54
CA PHE A 397 -3.84 -9.32 -12.53
C PHE A 397 -5.18 -8.84 -11.98
N HIS A 398 -5.86 -9.66 -11.17
CA HIS A 398 -7.07 -9.23 -10.49
C HIS A 398 -6.80 -8.15 -9.44
N LEU A 399 -5.64 -8.19 -8.76
CA LEU A 399 -5.19 -7.10 -7.87
C LEU A 399 -5.07 -5.79 -8.66
N PHE A 400 -4.40 -5.79 -9.80
CA PHE A 400 -4.31 -4.63 -10.68
C PHE A 400 -5.69 -4.09 -11.07
N ASN A 401 -6.57 -4.96 -11.58
CA ASN A 401 -7.92 -4.58 -11.99
C ASN A 401 -8.75 -4.00 -10.83
N HIS A 402 -8.69 -4.66 -9.67
CA HIS A 402 -9.35 -4.23 -8.45
C HIS A 402 -8.89 -2.83 -8.03
N ALA A 403 -7.58 -2.57 -7.99
CA ALA A 403 -7.02 -1.28 -7.60
C ALA A 403 -7.55 -0.15 -8.51
N MET A 404 -7.52 -0.36 -9.83
CA MET A 404 -7.99 0.63 -10.81
C MET A 404 -9.51 0.86 -10.68
N ALA A 405 -10.30 -0.21 -10.61
CA ALA A 405 -11.75 -0.13 -10.50
C ALA A 405 -12.20 0.52 -9.19
N LYS A 406 -11.58 0.17 -8.06
CA LYS A 406 -11.89 0.77 -6.76
C LYS A 406 -11.47 2.22 -6.66
N GLY A 407 -10.31 2.58 -7.20
CA GLY A 407 -9.89 3.98 -7.26
C GLY A 407 -10.95 4.82 -7.95
N MET A 408 -11.44 4.36 -9.11
CA MET A 408 -12.52 5.01 -9.84
C MET A 408 -13.83 5.06 -9.05
N LEU A 409 -14.29 3.93 -8.49
CA LEU A 409 -15.57 3.88 -7.77
C LEU A 409 -15.60 4.76 -6.53
N PHE A 410 -14.51 4.81 -5.73
CA PHE A 410 -14.46 5.68 -4.56
C PHE A 410 -14.44 7.16 -4.94
N MET A 411 -13.66 7.55 -5.95
CA MET A 411 -13.66 8.93 -6.44
C MET A 411 -15.02 9.34 -7.02
N ALA A 412 -15.67 8.47 -7.81
CA ALA A 412 -17.01 8.70 -8.34
C ALA A 412 -18.08 8.76 -7.23
N SER A 413 -17.98 7.92 -6.20
CA SER A 413 -18.88 8.01 -5.04
C SER A 413 -18.70 9.34 -4.31
N GLY A 414 -17.46 9.85 -4.23
CA GLY A 414 -17.16 11.14 -3.63
C GLY A 414 -17.74 12.31 -4.39
N SER A 415 -17.72 12.29 -5.74
CA SER A 415 -18.39 13.32 -6.54
C SER A 415 -19.91 13.29 -6.33
N VAL A 416 -20.53 12.11 -6.28
CA VAL A 416 -21.99 11.99 -6.00
C VAL A 416 -22.33 12.54 -4.62
N ILE A 417 -21.56 12.19 -3.59
CA ILE A 417 -21.76 12.69 -2.22
C ILE A 417 -21.64 14.22 -2.18
N HIS A 418 -20.67 14.79 -2.91
CA HIS A 418 -20.47 16.23 -2.97
C HIS A 418 -21.66 16.96 -3.61
N GLU A 419 -22.11 16.49 -4.77
CA GLU A 419 -23.24 17.09 -5.51
C GLU A 419 -24.57 16.99 -4.74
N VAL A 420 -24.86 15.84 -4.12
CA VAL A 420 -26.10 15.65 -3.35
C VAL A 420 -26.11 16.52 -2.10
N HIS A 421 -24.96 16.72 -1.45
CA HIS A 421 -24.86 17.62 -0.31
C HIS A 421 -25.14 19.07 -0.71
N HIS A 422 -24.59 19.54 -1.84
CA HIS A 422 -24.90 20.87 -2.38
C HIS A 422 -26.38 21.01 -2.75
N ALA A 423 -26.96 20.02 -3.43
CA ALA A 423 -28.36 20.04 -3.81
C ALA A 423 -29.31 20.11 -2.59
N HIS A 424 -29.00 19.38 -1.53
CA HIS A 424 -29.78 19.41 -0.28
C HIS A 424 -29.71 20.79 0.38
N HIS A 425 -28.52 21.39 0.52
CA HIS A 425 -28.40 22.75 1.07
C HIS A 425 -29.15 23.80 0.22
N HIS A 426 -29.12 23.68 -1.11
CA HIS A 426 -29.87 24.57 -1.99
C HIS A 426 -31.39 24.48 -1.82
N LEU A 427 -31.94 23.28 -1.57
CA LEU A 427 -33.37 23.10 -1.35
C LEU A 427 -33.83 23.68 0.00
N HIS A 428 -33.08 23.44 1.08
CA HIS A 428 -33.44 23.97 2.41
C HIS A 428 -33.28 25.49 2.52
N HIS A 429 -32.36 26.11 1.78
CA HIS A 429 -32.29 27.57 1.68
C HIS A 429 -33.48 28.21 0.92
N HIS A 430 -34.21 27.44 0.10
CA HIS A 430 -35.40 27.95 -0.58
C HIS A 430 -36.66 27.90 0.31
N ASP A 431 -36.71 27.02 1.31
CA ASP A 431 -37.84 26.89 2.23
C ASP A 431 -37.79 27.92 3.38
N ASP A 432 -36.60 28.35 3.81
CA ASP A 432 -36.43 29.36 4.88
C ASP A 432 -36.74 30.81 4.46
N HIS A 433 -37.05 31.06 3.19
CA HIS A 433 -37.45 32.38 2.69
C HIS A 433 -38.97 32.56 2.53
N GLY A 434 -39.78 31.62 3.04
CA GLY A 434 -41.24 31.61 2.91
C GLY A 434 -42.05 32.14 4.11
N ASP A 435 -41.48 32.21 5.32
CA ASP A 435 -42.25 32.41 6.57
C ASP A 435 -41.90 33.71 7.32
N ASP A 436 -41.84 34.84 6.60
CA ASP A 436 -41.85 36.19 7.21
C ASP A 436 -43.05 36.98 6.68
N HIS A 437 -44.25 36.49 6.98
CA HIS A 437 -45.47 37.28 6.94
C HIS A 437 -46.02 37.41 8.36
N GLY A 438 -45.93 38.64 8.85
CA GLY A 438 -46.21 38.98 10.23
C GLY A 438 -47.67 38.82 10.62
N ASP A 439 -47.86 38.68 11.93
CA ASP A 439 -49.10 39.02 12.60
C ASP A 439 -48.75 39.88 13.82
N ASP A 440 -48.78 41.19 13.57
CA ASP A 440 -48.99 42.23 14.57
C ASP A 440 -50.44 42.14 15.08
N HIS A 441 -50.58 42.18 16.41
CA HIS A 441 -51.67 42.82 17.16
C HIS A 441 -53.12 42.80 16.57
N HIS A 442 -54.01 41.96 17.13
CA HIS A 442 -55.17 42.37 17.97
C HIS A 442 -56.13 41.22 18.29
#